data_AF-A0A3M7T5N8-F1
#
_entry.id   AF-A0A3M7T5N8-F1
#
_cell.length_a   1.000
_cell.length_b   1.000
_cell.length_c   1.000
_cell.angle_alpha   90.00
_cell.angle_beta   90.00
_cell.angle_gamma   90.00
#
_symmetry.space_group_name_H-M   'P 1'
#
loop_
_entity.id
_entity.type
_entity.pdbx_description
1 polymer ?
#
loop_
_entity_poly.entity_id
_entity_poly.type
_entity_poly.pdbx_seq_one_letter_code
_entity_poly.pdbx_strand_id
1 'polypeptide(L)'
;MIMINHHKSSLKKSLNRYVLKHPKEYKYLADTFENPIKSLEQFLKLKFNFAKSFCLEFPRFYFVEKQKLIETLSHMRDCRKYLDCVKICFSGIRDLIYSLPKEVAPNEKPDSLALDIYGFLIFLKNLASDLEVTGLISRNGAEELKFFTALKSYSLQKPSEWFKNFSKILKSSVCKNLHSYMDILEEFSDYQFIPSMDKRLNELSQYPSQVVVLGESLTWCKHVSRIIEHKKIEEFKYILSYLNNSISKLSALQLTALEPNRREIFSKLILWLLYTKDLTSSLMEITNLNQFSYEWLRMLKYTFEKRVILKNNDETDPSVILYNKYENVQVNQLTSNIIYDFEFHDFSSQLVISPLTDKCFLNLTSAVASFRCGALIGPESSGKRQTLNLLAQFPTTFKLIQDCIGIGRIRNICFKNNCGQFLMQINCDRDLTSEVCERMLKGFVFSGCWIVFDRVDQLEKNVLSTVGFHLEYLRNSTKFLTEKDDTLNGILDPYMIRQRQLFLIF
;
A
#
# COMPACT_ATOMS: atom_id res chain seq x y z
N MET A 1 25.33 9.46 -23.92
CA MET A 1 24.99 8.84 -25.22
C MET A 1 25.72 9.45 -26.42
N ILE A 2 25.90 10.78 -26.51
CA ILE A 2 26.54 11.44 -27.66
C ILE A 2 28.00 11.01 -27.86
N MET A 3 28.81 10.94 -26.79
CA MET A 3 30.19 10.42 -26.88
C MET A 3 30.26 8.95 -27.29
N ILE A 4 29.33 8.11 -26.82
CA ILE A 4 29.28 6.68 -27.20
C ILE A 4 28.92 6.53 -28.68
N ASN A 5 27.98 7.33 -29.19
CA ASN A 5 27.63 7.34 -30.61
C ASN A 5 28.76 7.89 -31.50
N HIS A 6 29.54 8.85 -31.00
CA HIS A 6 30.70 9.41 -31.71
C HIS A 6 31.89 8.42 -31.74
N HIS A 7 32.12 7.68 -30.65
CA HIS A 7 33.08 6.58 -30.63
C HIS A 7 32.64 5.41 -31.50
N LYS A 8 31.35 5.07 -31.51
CA LYS A 8 30.79 3.99 -32.35
C LYS A 8 30.87 4.33 -33.83
N SER A 9 30.65 5.58 -34.23
CA SER A 9 30.79 6.02 -35.64
C SER A 9 32.26 6.12 -36.08
N SER A 10 33.15 6.54 -35.18
CA SER A 10 34.61 6.56 -35.43
C SER A 10 35.18 5.14 -35.56
N LEU A 11 34.78 4.22 -34.66
CA LEU A 11 35.10 2.79 -34.75
C LEU A 11 34.53 2.16 -36.02
N LYS A 12 33.30 2.48 -36.42
CA LYS A 12 32.73 1.98 -37.68
C LYS A 12 33.51 2.48 -38.90
N LYS A 13 33.93 3.74 -38.90
CA LYS A 13 34.74 4.33 -39.99
C LYS A 13 36.16 3.75 -40.04
N SER A 14 36.79 3.50 -38.89
CA SER A 14 38.12 2.87 -38.83
C SER A 14 38.06 1.39 -39.21
N LEU A 15 37.06 0.64 -38.71
CA LEU A 15 36.79 -0.75 -39.11
C LEU A 15 36.53 -0.84 -40.61
N ASN A 16 35.64 -0.01 -41.18
CA ASN A 16 35.33 -0.03 -42.61
C ASN A 16 36.56 0.27 -43.50
N ARG A 17 37.47 1.15 -43.07
CA ARG A 17 38.74 1.41 -43.78
C ARG A 17 39.73 0.24 -43.67
N TYR A 18 39.69 -0.51 -42.56
CA TYR A 18 40.53 -1.69 -42.32
C TYR A 18 40.02 -2.91 -43.10
N VAL A 19 38.69 -3.10 -43.14
CA VAL A 19 37.99 -4.16 -43.89
C VAL A 19 38.32 -4.13 -45.38
N LEU A 20 38.39 -2.92 -45.97
CA LEU A 20 38.72 -2.74 -47.38
C LEU A 20 40.18 -3.09 -47.73
N LYS A 21 41.09 -3.04 -46.75
CA LYS A 21 42.53 -3.32 -46.94
C LYS A 21 42.90 -4.78 -46.64
N HIS A 22 42.20 -5.44 -45.71
CA HIS A 22 42.51 -6.81 -45.28
C HIS A 22 41.23 -7.69 -45.22
N PRO A 23 40.65 -8.09 -46.36
CA PRO A 23 39.38 -8.82 -46.40
C PRO A 23 39.46 -10.22 -45.77
N LYS A 24 40.64 -10.87 -45.79
CA LYS A 24 40.84 -12.20 -45.17
C LYS A 24 40.92 -12.12 -43.64
N GLU A 25 41.55 -11.09 -43.09
CA GLU A 25 41.64 -10.86 -41.64
C GLU A 25 40.30 -10.40 -41.05
N TYR A 26 39.49 -9.67 -41.83
CA TYR A 26 38.14 -9.30 -41.41
C TYR A 26 37.23 -10.52 -41.22
N LYS A 27 37.32 -11.53 -42.11
CA LYS A 27 36.54 -12.77 -41.97
C LYS A 27 36.93 -13.53 -40.71
N TYR A 28 38.24 -13.62 -40.44
CA TYR A 28 38.76 -14.19 -39.19
C TYR A 28 38.30 -13.40 -37.96
N LEU A 29 38.37 -12.07 -37.99
CA LEU A 29 37.89 -11.22 -36.89
C LEU A 29 36.38 -11.35 -36.69
N ALA A 30 35.58 -11.35 -37.75
CA ALA A 30 34.15 -11.57 -37.69
C ALA A 30 33.82 -12.92 -37.04
N ASP A 31 34.46 -14.00 -37.48
CA ASP A 31 34.29 -15.34 -36.91
C ASP A 31 34.72 -15.39 -35.43
N THR A 32 35.81 -14.69 -35.06
CA THR A 32 36.26 -14.59 -33.65
C THR A 32 35.33 -13.78 -32.76
N PHE A 33 34.65 -12.75 -33.29
CA PHE A 33 33.71 -11.91 -32.52
C PHE A 33 32.28 -12.45 -32.56
N GLU A 34 31.92 -13.29 -33.52
CA GLU A 34 30.58 -13.87 -33.65
C GLU A 34 30.24 -14.74 -32.43
N ASN A 35 31.18 -15.56 -31.95
CA ASN A 35 31.00 -16.41 -30.77
C ASN A 35 30.83 -15.60 -29.46
N PRO A 36 31.67 -14.59 -29.16
CA PRO A 36 31.46 -13.66 -28.06
C PRO A 36 30.14 -12.91 -28.14
N ILE A 37 29.73 -12.43 -29.32
CA ILE A 37 28.47 -11.70 -29.49
C ILE A 37 27.28 -12.61 -29.18
N LYS A 38 27.26 -13.84 -29.72
CA LYS A 38 26.23 -14.85 -29.40
C LYS A 38 26.20 -15.17 -27.90
N SER A 39 27.36 -15.29 -27.26
CA SER A 39 27.47 -15.54 -25.81
C SER A 39 26.94 -14.35 -25.00
N LEU A 40 27.23 -13.11 -25.41
CA LEU A 40 26.71 -11.90 -24.78
C LEU A 40 25.18 -11.79 -24.93
N GLU A 41 24.63 -12.11 -26.09
CA GLU A 41 23.18 -12.13 -26.30
C GLU A 41 22.48 -13.18 -25.43
N GLN A 42 23.06 -14.37 -25.30
CA GLN A 42 22.56 -15.41 -24.39
C GLN A 42 22.62 -14.95 -22.93
N PHE A 43 23.72 -14.34 -22.50
CA PHE A 43 23.85 -13.79 -21.15
C PHE A 43 22.81 -12.70 -20.87
N LEU A 44 22.57 -11.80 -21.82
CA LEU A 44 21.52 -10.79 -21.69
C LEU A 44 20.13 -11.42 -21.56
N LYS A 45 19.82 -12.45 -22.37
CA LYS A 45 18.55 -13.21 -22.25
C LYS A 45 18.40 -13.87 -20.89
N LEU A 46 19.45 -14.49 -20.36
CA LEU A 46 19.44 -15.09 -19.01
C LEU A 46 19.21 -14.03 -17.94
N LYS A 47 19.87 -12.88 -18.03
CA LYS A 47 19.67 -11.73 -17.13
C LYS A 47 18.22 -11.23 -17.14
N PHE A 48 17.58 -11.17 -18.32
CA PHE A 48 16.16 -10.80 -18.42
C PHE A 48 15.22 -11.84 -17.82
N ASN A 49 15.46 -13.13 -18.09
CA ASN A 49 14.65 -14.22 -17.52
C ASN A 49 14.78 -14.29 -16.00
N PHE A 50 15.99 -14.06 -15.48
CA PHE A 50 16.25 -13.99 -14.05
C PHE A 50 15.43 -12.88 -13.40
N ALA A 51 15.50 -11.64 -13.89
CA ALA A 51 14.71 -10.53 -13.35
C ALA A 51 13.20 -10.80 -13.40
N LYS A 52 12.70 -11.39 -14.50
CA LYS A 52 11.29 -11.76 -14.65
C LYS A 52 10.83 -12.78 -13.61
N SER A 53 11.67 -13.74 -13.25
CA SER A 53 11.35 -14.73 -12.21
C SER A 53 11.10 -14.08 -10.84
N PHE A 54 11.92 -13.10 -10.45
CA PHE A 54 11.70 -12.33 -9.21
C PHE A 54 10.44 -11.48 -9.26
N CYS A 55 10.10 -10.89 -10.41
CA CYS A 55 8.85 -10.15 -10.55
C CYS A 55 7.62 -11.05 -10.41
N LEU A 56 7.69 -12.32 -10.80
CA LEU A 56 6.60 -13.28 -10.55
C LEU A 56 6.52 -13.70 -9.08
N GLU A 57 7.67 -13.84 -8.42
CA GLU A 57 7.71 -14.12 -6.98
C GLU A 57 7.18 -12.93 -6.16
N PHE A 58 7.61 -11.70 -6.47
CA PHE A 58 7.15 -10.46 -5.84
C PHE A 58 6.73 -9.41 -6.90
N PRO A 59 5.42 -9.32 -7.19
CA PRO A 59 4.87 -8.47 -8.27
C PRO A 59 5.22 -6.99 -8.25
N ARG A 60 5.54 -6.38 -7.11
CA ARG A 60 5.87 -4.95 -7.08
C ARG A 60 7.20 -4.61 -7.74
N PHE A 61 8.05 -5.60 -8.00
CA PHE A 61 9.29 -5.40 -8.76
C PHE A 61 9.07 -5.02 -10.22
N TYR A 62 7.89 -5.25 -10.79
CA TYR A 62 7.55 -4.74 -12.13
C TYR A 62 7.68 -3.22 -12.23
N PHE A 63 7.51 -2.52 -11.10
CA PHE A 63 7.59 -1.07 -11.01
C PHE A 63 9.00 -0.52 -10.84
N VAL A 64 9.94 -1.36 -10.40
CA VAL A 64 11.33 -0.99 -10.24
C VAL A 64 12.02 -1.02 -11.61
N GLU A 65 12.89 -0.06 -11.88
CA GLU A 65 13.70 -0.10 -13.10
C GLU A 65 14.56 -1.37 -13.16
N LYS A 66 14.66 -2.01 -14.34
CA LYS A 66 15.32 -3.31 -14.49
C LYS A 66 16.77 -3.29 -14.00
N GLN A 67 17.53 -2.23 -14.28
CA GLN A 67 18.93 -2.12 -13.87
C GLN A 67 19.04 -2.06 -12.35
N LYS A 68 18.28 -1.15 -11.73
CA LYS A 68 18.19 -0.98 -10.28
C LYS A 68 17.75 -2.26 -9.57
N LEU A 69 16.74 -2.96 -10.11
CA LEU A 69 16.28 -4.24 -9.56
C LEU A 69 17.43 -5.25 -9.52
N ILE A 70 18.19 -5.38 -10.60
CA ILE A 70 19.29 -6.35 -10.67
C ILE A 70 20.44 -5.96 -9.74
N GLU A 71 20.75 -4.66 -9.63
CA GLU A 71 21.73 -4.15 -8.67
C GLU A 71 21.32 -4.48 -7.22
N THR A 72 20.06 -4.22 -6.87
CA THR A 72 19.54 -4.55 -5.53
C THR A 72 19.56 -6.07 -5.28
N LEU A 73 19.11 -6.88 -6.24
CA LEU A 73 19.10 -8.35 -6.11
C LEU A 73 20.50 -8.95 -6.08
N SER A 74 21.52 -8.26 -6.62
CA SER A 74 22.91 -8.71 -6.53
C SER A 74 23.47 -8.63 -5.11
N HIS A 75 22.88 -7.80 -4.24
CA HIS A 75 23.34 -7.55 -2.89
C HIS A 75 22.51 -8.31 -1.84
N MET A 76 22.58 -9.64 -1.89
CA MET A 76 21.79 -10.55 -1.03
C MET A 76 22.02 -10.37 0.48
N ARG A 77 23.17 -9.82 0.89
CA ARG A 77 23.62 -9.77 2.30
C ARG A 77 23.40 -8.43 2.99
N ASP A 78 23.10 -7.37 2.25
CA ASP A 78 23.02 -6.01 2.79
C ASP A 78 21.61 -5.44 2.59
N CYS A 79 20.76 -5.61 3.60
CA CYS A 79 19.39 -5.11 3.57
C CYS A 79 19.30 -3.59 3.47
N ARG A 80 20.36 -2.83 3.79
CA ARG A 80 20.35 -1.37 3.61
C ARG A 80 20.22 -0.99 2.15
N LYS A 81 20.76 -1.80 1.24
CA LYS A 81 20.63 -1.60 -0.21
C LYS A 81 19.23 -1.91 -0.72
N TYR A 82 18.40 -2.61 0.05
CA TYR A 82 17.00 -2.84 -0.29
C TYR A 82 16.15 -1.59 -0.10
N LEU A 83 16.59 -0.62 0.72
CA LEU A 83 15.84 0.61 1.01
C LEU A 83 15.35 1.33 -0.25
N ASP A 84 16.21 1.39 -1.27
CA ASP A 84 15.90 2.04 -2.53
C ASP A 84 14.80 1.34 -3.35
N CYS A 85 14.71 0.01 -3.25
CA CYS A 85 13.61 -0.75 -3.80
C CYS A 85 12.37 -0.69 -2.90
N VAL A 86 12.54 -0.66 -1.58
CA VAL A 86 11.45 -0.50 -0.60
C VAL A 86 10.71 0.82 -0.82
N LYS A 87 11.41 1.95 -0.99
CA LYS A 87 10.82 3.26 -1.30
C LYS A 87 9.95 3.25 -2.56
N ILE A 88 10.31 2.43 -3.55
CA ILE A 88 9.53 2.30 -4.80
C ILE A 88 8.35 1.36 -4.58
N CYS A 89 8.54 0.24 -3.87
CA CYS A 89 7.50 -0.77 -3.66
C CYS A 89 6.48 -0.41 -2.56
N PHE A 90 6.79 0.59 -1.73
CA PHE A 90 5.99 1.06 -0.59
C PHE A 90 6.07 2.59 -0.52
N SER A 91 4.99 3.28 -0.89
CA SER A 91 4.99 4.72 -1.14
C SER A 91 5.10 5.60 0.13
N GLY A 92 4.78 5.04 1.31
CA GLY A 92 4.78 5.72 2.61
C GLY A 92 6.11 5.70 3.36
N ILE A 93 7.16 5.09 2.82
CA ILE A 93 8.40 4.80 3.55
C ILE A 93 9.53 5.71 3.07
N ARG A 94 10.19 6.41 4.01
CA ARG A 94 11.45 7.14 3.77
C ARG A 94 12.66 6.33 4.15
N ASP A 95 12.65 5.75 5.33
CA ASP A 95 13.79 5.04 5.89
C ASP A 95 13.35 3.84 6.73
N LEU A 96 14.30 2.96 7.00
CA LEU A 96 14.12 1.78 7.84
C LEU A 96 14.96 1.93 9.12
N ILE A 97 14.40 1.51 10.24
CA ILE A 97 15.08 1.52 11.53
C ILE A 97 15.75 0.16 11.70
N TYR A 98 17.07 0.18 11.89
CA TYR A 98 17.88 -1.02 12.06
C TYR A 98 18.34 -1.15 13.50
N SER A 99 18.32 -2.37 14.04
CA SER A 99 18.94 -2.70 15.32
C SER A 99 19.83 -3.93 15.20
N LEU A 100 20.74 -4.09 16.15
CA LEU A 100 21.47 -5.34 16.30
C LEU A 100 20.52 -6.45 16.76
N PRO A 101 20.72 -7.71 16.29
CA PRO A 101 19.97 -8.85 16.83
C PRO A 101 20.14 -8.93 18.34
N LYS A 102 19.03 -9.19 19.05
CA LYS A 102 19.05 -9.34 20.52
C LYS A 102 19.94 -10.49 20.99
N GLU A 103 20.22 -11.46 20.12
CA GLU A 103 21.10 -12.61 20.37
C GLU A 103 22.59 -12.23 20.48
N VAL A 104 22.99 -11.01 20.10
CA VAL A 104 24.39 -10.51 20.16
C VAL A 104 24.57 -9.41 21.22
N ALA A 105 23.57 -9.18 22.09
CA ALA A 105 23.78 -8.33 23.26
C ALA A 105 24.83 -8.99 24.17
N PRO A 106 25.96 -8.32 24.46
CA PRO A 106 27.04 -8.93 25.23
C PRO A 106 26.58 -9.05 26.69
N ASN A 107 26.07 -10.23 27.06
CA ASN A 107 25.91 -10.61 28.46
C ASN A 107 27.24 -11.00 29.11
N GLU A 108 28.33 -11.01 28.35
CA GLU A 108 29.68 -11.13 28.86
C GLU A 108 30.45 -9.89 28.40
N LYS A 109 30.91 -9.09 29.37
CA LYS A 109 32.00 -8.14 29.11
C LYS A 109 33.13 -8.98 28.51
N PRO A 110 33.73 -8.58 27.38
CA PRO A 110 34.88 -9.31 26.85
C PRO A 110 36.01 -9.18 27.87
N ASP A 111 36.20 -10.22 28.67
CA ASP A 111 37.38 -10.33 29.50
C ASP A 111 38.58 -10.42 28.57
N SER A 112 39.52 -9.49 28.78
CA SER A 112 40.80 -9.32 28.08
C SER A 112 40.78 -8.59 26.72
N LEU A 113 41.60 -7.53 26.68
CA LEU A 113 41.97 -6.66 25.56
C LEU A 113 42.79 -7.40 24.48
N ALA A 114 42.33 -8.56 24.00
CA ALA A 114 43.04 -9.34 22.98
C ALA A 114 42.15 -9.72 21.78
N LEU A 115 41.27 -8.81 21.36
CA LEU A 115 40.79 -8.81 19.98
C LEU A 115 41.65 -7.80 19.23
N ASP A 116 42.60 -8.30 18.44
CA ASP A 116 43.31 -7.51 17.44
C ASP A 116 42.31 -6.58 16.75
N ILE A 117 42.68 -5.32 16.52
CA ILE A 117 41.84 -4.32 15.86
C ILE A 117 41.18 -4.91 14.59
N TYR A 118 41.89 -5.82 13.91
CA TYR A 118 41.40 -6.59 12.77
C TYR A 118 40.25 -7.55 13.10
N GLY A 119 40.32 -8.31 14.21
CA GLY A 119 39.26 -9.18 14.68
C GLY A 119 38.02 -8.40 15.12
N PHE A 120 38.19 -7.25 15.78
CA PHE A 120 37.08 -6.35 16.12
C PHE A 120 36.46 -5.71 14.87
N LEU A 121 37.26 -5.33 13.87
CA LEU A 121 36.76 -4.83 12.59
C LEU A 121 36.02 -5.90 11.78
N ILE A 122 36.48 -7.15 11.79
CA ILE A 122 35.78 -8.28 11.16
C ILE A 122 34.47 -8.56 11.89
N PHE A 123 34.47 -8.52 13.23
CA PHE A 123 33.27 -8.65 14.04
C PHE A 123 32.25 -7.54 13.75
N LEU A 124 32.68 -6.27 13.71
CA LEU A 124 31.83 -5.14 13.31
C LEU A 124 31.32 -5.25 11.87
N LYS A 125 32.14 -5.75 10.94
CA LYS A 125 31.77 -5.97 9.54
C LYS A 125 30.73 -7.09 9.39
N ASN A 126 30.81 -8.14 10.20
CA ASN A 126 29.83 -9.23 10.24
C ASN A 126 28.52 -8.79 10.94
N LEU A 127 28.61 -7.98 12.01
CA LEU A 127 27.45 -7.36 12.65
C LEU A 127 26.67 -6.43 11.71
N ALA A 128 27.37 -5.73 10.81
CA ALA A 128 26.72 -4.88 9.82
C ALA A 128 25.87 -5.66 8.80
N SER A 129 26.17 -6.95 8.56
CA SER A 129 25.36 -7.83 7.69
C SER A 129 24.18 -8.50 8.40
N ASP A 130 24.14 -8.50 9.73
CA ASP A 130 23.12 -9.22 10.52
C ASP A 130 22.05 -8.30 11.11
N LEU A 131 21.99 -7.03 10.70
CA LEU A 131 21.03 -6.05 11.22
C LEU A 131 19.59 -6.52 11.07
N GLU A 132 18.75 -6.27 12.06
CA GLU A 132 17.31 -6.53 11.97
C GLU A 132 16.56 -5.23 11.73
N VAL A 133 15.55 -5.24 10.86
CA VAL A 133 14.67 -4.09 10.68
C VAL A 133 13.61 -4.12 11.78
N THR A 134 13.63 -3.12 12.65
CA THR A 134 12.72 -3.00 13.81
C THR A 134 11.63 -1.97 13.62
N GLY A 135 11.67 -1.20 12.55
CA GLY A 135 10.63 -0.24 12.23
C GLY A 135 10.92 0.51 10.94
N LEU A 136 10.14 1.55 10.71
CA LEU A 136 10.28 2.45 9.58
C LEU A 136 10.02 3.90 9.98
N ILE A 137 10.49 4.79 9.12
CA ILE A 137 10.25 6.23 9.18
C ILE A 137 9.37 6.62 7.98
N SER A 138 8.33 7.41 8.23
CA SER A 138 7.40 7.89 7.22
C SER A 138 8.08 8.76 6.17
N ARG A 139 7.44 8.93 5.01
CA ARG A 139 7.97 9.73 3.89
C ARG A 139 8.35 11.17 4.32
N ASN A 140 7.53 11.79 5.15
CA ASN A 140 7.74 13.13 5.71
C ASN A 140 8.85 13.16 6.77
N GLY A 141 9.23 12.01 7.33
CA GLY A 141 10.24 11.90 8.38
C GLY A 141 9.75 12.25 9.77
N ALA A 142 8.46 12.58 9.92
CA ALA A 142 7.88 12.98 11.19
C ALA A 142 7.36 11.79 12.01
N GLU A 143 6.88 10.73 11.34
CA GLU A 143 6.27 9.58 12.01
C GLU A 143 7.17 8.34 11.95
N GLU A 144 7.22 7.61 13.07
CA GLU A 144 7.91 6.33 13.18
C GLU A 144 6.90 5.22 13.46
N LEU A 145 7.01 4.12 12.72
CA LEU A 145 6.26 2.90 12.99
C LEU A 145 7.23 1.81 13.45
N LYS A 146 7.13 1.44 14.73
CA LYS A 146 7.88 0.31 15.28
C LYS A 146 7.16 -1.00 14.97
N PHE A 147 7.93 -2.00 14.58
CA PHE A 147 7.43 -3.34 14.33
C PHE A 147 7.36 -4.15 15.63
N PHE A 148 6.30 -4.93 15.79
CA PHE A 148 6.18 -5.88 16.90
C PHE A 148 7.12 -7.08 16.75
N THR A 149 7.48 -7.40 15.50
CA THR A 149 8.39 -8.49 15.14
C THR A 149 9.50 -7.92 14.28
N ALA A 150 10.75 -8.04 14.73
CA ALA A 150 11.90 -7.59 13.97
C ALA A 150 12.06 -8.47 12.71
N LEU A 151 12.32 -7.83 11.57
CA LEU A 151 12.61 -8.53 10.33
C LEU A 151 14.09 -8.85 10.28
N LYS A 152 14.38 -10.14 10.44
CA LYS A 152 15.72 -10.72 10.32
C LYS A 152 16.27 -10.52 8.89
N SER A 153 17.52 -10.09 8.78
CA SER A 153 18.25 -10.01 7.49
C SER A 153 18.73 -11.37 6.95
N TYR A 154 18.54 -12.44 7.73
CA TYR A 154 19.29 -13.69 7.61
C TYR A 154 19.47 -14.23 6.18
N SER A 155 20.75 -14.45 5.89
CA SER A 155 21.48 -14.85 4.69
C SER A 155 21.00 -16.10 3.90
N LEU A 156 19.81 -16.64 4.19
CA LEU A 156 19.27 -17.85 3.57
C LEU A 156 17.98 -17.62 2.76
N GLN A 157 17.30 -16.49 2.95
CA GLN A 157 16.06 -16.20 2.22
C GLN A 157 16.36 -15.47 0.90
N LYS A 158 15.65 -15.86 -0.16
CA LYS A 158 15.67 -15.11 -1.42
C LYS A 158 15.20 -13.66 -1.15
N PRO A 159 15.70 -12.63 -1.87
CA PRO A 159 15.26 -11.25 -1.65
C PRO A 159 13.74 -11.11 -1.79
N SER A 160 13.13 -11.82 -2.75
CA SER A 160 11.69 -11.88 -2.93
C SER A 160 10.93 -12.34 -1.68
N GLU A 161 11.48 -13.28 -0.92
CA GLU A 161 10.92 -13.77 0.33
C GLU A 161 11.08 -12.75 1.45
N TRP A 162 12.23 -12.07 1.51
CA TRP A 162 12.43 -10.93 2.41
C TRP A 162 11.39 -9.83 2.18
N PHE A 163 11.13 -9.43 0.92
CA PHE A 163 10.10 -8.42 0.60
C PHE A 163 8.67 -8.89 0.93
N LYS A 164 8.36 -10.19 0.76
CA LYS A 164 7.08 -10.77 1.21
C LYS A 164 6.93 -10.72 2.72
N ASN A 165 7.97 -11.10 3.46
CA ASN A 165 7.99 -11.08 4.91
C ASN A 165 7.89 -9.65 5.45
N PHE A 166 8.61 -8.71 4.83
CA PHE A 166 8.50 -7.28 5.11
C PHE A 166 7.06 -6.78 4.95
N SER A 167 6.41 -7.07 3.81
CA SER A 167 5.00 -6.70 3.58
C SER A 167 4.06 -7.31 4.64
N LYS A 168 4.27 -8.58 5.02
CA LYS A 168 3.46 -9.24 6.06
C LYS A 168 3.63 -8.59 7.44
N ILE A 169 4.88 -8.29 7.83
CA ILE A 169 5.19 -7.66 9.12
C ILE A 169 4.64 -6.24 9.17
N LEU A 170 4.76 -5.48 8.08
CA LEU A 170 4.23 -4.13 7.96
C LEU A 170 2.72 -4.11 8.25
N LYS A 171 1.97 -4.95 7.55
CA LYS A 171 0.51 -5.06 7.70
C LYS A 171 0.11 -5.53 9.10
N SER A 172 0.79 -6.55 9.62
CA SER A 172 0.56 -7.02 10.98
C SER A 172 0.83 -5.94 12.02
N SER A 173 1.82 -5.07 11.80
CA SER A 173 2.17 -4.01 12.74
C SER A 173 1.12 -2.90 12.76
N VAL A 174 0.63 -2.46 11.60
CA VAL A 174 -0.47 -1.49 11.51
C VAL A 174 -1.75 -2.05 12.14
N CYS A 175 -2.07 -3.32 11.86
CA CYS A 175 -3.24 -4.00 12.43
C CYS A 175 -3.17 -4.12 13.96
N LYS A 176 -2.02 -4.54 14.51
CA LYS A 176 -1.82 -4.64 15.96
C LYS A 176 -1.88 -3.29 16.67
N ASN A 177 -1.27 -2.25 16.08
CA ASN A 177 -1.38 -0.89 16.60
C ASN A 177 -2.84 -0.42 16.62
N LEU A 178 -3.63 -0.77 15.59
CA LEU A 178 -5.06 -0.50 15.61
C LEU A 178 -5.79 -1.22 16.74
N HIS A 179 -5.47 -2.48 17.02
CA HIS A 179 -6.10 -3.20 18.15
C HIS A 179 -5.81 -2.50 19.47
N SER A 180 -4.54 -2.23 19.74
CA SER A 180 -4.12 -1.52 20.96
C SER A 180 -4.80 -0.16 21.09
N TYR A 181 -4.92 0.58 19.98
CA TYR A 181 -5.59 1.88 19.99
C TYR A 181 -7.12 1.78 20.15
N MET A 182 -7.76 0.79 19.53
CA MET A 182 -9.20 0.57 19.67
C MET A 182 -9.58 0.12 21.08
N ASP A 183 -8.76 -0.70 21.74
CA ASP A 183 -9.00 -1.10 23.13
C ASP A 183 -9.01 0.13 24.05
N ILE A 184 -8.11 1.09 23.83
CA ILE A 184 -8.10 2.40 24.49
C ILE A 184 -9.38 3.19 24.19
N LEU A 185 -9.81 3.25 22.93
CA LEU A 185 -11.04 3.96 22.56
C LEU A 185 -12.31 3.30 23.15
N GLU A 186 -12.34 1.98 23.31
CA GLU A 186 -13.45 1.28 23.96
C GLU A 186 -13.57 1.66 25.45
N GLU A 187 -12.45 1.87 26.16
CA GLU A 187 -12.44 2.40 27.54
C GLU A 187 -13.03 3.82 27.64
N PHE A 188 -12.94 4.58 26.55
CA PHE A 188 -13.44 5.96 26.46
C PHE A 188 -14.80 6.08 25.74
N SER A 189 -15.44 4.96 25.38
CA SER A 189 -16.58 4.92 24.44
C SER A 189 -17.94 5.33 25.02
N ASP A 190 -18.03 5.53 26.33
CA ASP A 190 -19.21 6.18 26.91
C ASP A 190 -19.12 7.69 26.66
N TYR A 191 -19.68 8.16 25.54
CA TYR A 191 -19.83 9.60 25.24
C TYR A 191 -20.55 10.39 26.35
N GLN A 192 -21.19 9.70 27.30
CA GLN A 192 -21.78 10.28 28.50
C GLN A 192 -20.74 10.79 29.50
N PHE A 193 -19.53 10.20 29.50
CA PHE A 193 -18.45 10.54 30.40
C PHE A 193 -17.25 10.96 29.56
N ILE A 194 -17.10 12.25 29.29
CA ILE A 194 -15.94 12.79 28.59
C ILE A 194 -14.72 12.52 29.48
N PRO A 195 -13.85 11.55 29.14
CA PRO A 195 -12.65 11.29 29.92
C PRO A 195 -11.76 12.54 29.84
N SER A 196 -10.88 12.74 30.83
CA SER A 196 -9.88 13.81 30.76
C SER A 196 -9.05 13.63 29.48
N MET A 197 -9.31 14.47 28.48
CA MET A 197 -8.68 14.39 27.15
C MET A 197 -7.16 14.39 27.22
N ASP A 198 -6.57 14.92 28.30
CA ASP A 198 -5.13 14.96 28.55
C ASP A 198 -4.47 13.58 28.59
N LYS A 199 -5.15 12.54 29.12
CA LYS A 199 -4.64 11.16 29.10
C LYS A 199 -4.60 10.61 27.67
N ARG A 200 -5.72 10.77 26.95
CA ARG A 200 -5.85 10.36 25.55
C ARG A 200 -4.83 11.04 24.64
N LEU A 201 -4.55 12.33 24.85
CA LEU A 201 -3.59 13.09 24.04
C LEU A 201 -2.15 12.55 24.17
N ASN A 202 -1.76 12.11 25.36
CA ASN A 202 -0.46 11.47 25.57
C ASN A 202 -0.38 10.10 24.87
N GLU A 203 -1.49 9.36 24.83
CA GLU A 203 -1.59 8.06 24.17
C GLU A 203 -1.64 8.17 22.64
N LEU A 204 -2.29 9.22 22.09
CA LEU A 204 -2.33 9.48 20.64
C LEU A 204 -0.94 9.60 20.01
N SER A 205 0.04 10.10 20.77
CA SER A 205 1.40 10.30 20.30
C SER A 205 2.19 8.99 20.11
N GLN A 206 1.67 7.86 20.58
CA GLN A 206 2.33 6.55 20.49
C GLN A 206 2.00 5.81 19.19
N TYR A 207 0.93 6.22 18.51
CA TYR A 207 0.41 5.56 17.32
C TYR A 207 0.61 6.42 16.08
N PRO A 208 0.84 5.81 14.90
CA PRO A 208 0.94 6.56 13.65
C PRO A 208 -0.41 7.21 13.30
N SER A 209 -0.38 8.31 12.56
CA SER A 209 -1.58 9.08 12.21
C SER A 209 -2.65 8.24 11.51
N GLN A 210 -2.23 7.33 10.63
CA GLN A 210 -3.12 6.41 9.93
C GLN A 210 -3.96 5.56 10.89
N VAL A 211 -3.34 5.03 11.95
CA VAL A 211 -4.03 4.18 12.94
C VAL A 211 -5.01 5.01 13.76
N VAL A 212 -4.60 6.20 14.16
CA VAL A 212 -5.44 7.14 14.91
C VAL A 212 -6.70 7.50 14.12
N VAL A 213 -6.54 7.99 12.89
CA VAL A 213 -7.67 8.39 12.03
C VAL A 213 -8.59 7.20 11.74
N LEU A 214 -8.04 6.02 11.51
CA LEU A 214 -8.83 4.82 11.25
C LEU A 214 -9.57 4.30 12.49
N GLY A 215 -9.00 4.42 13.69
CA GLY A 215 -9.71 4.07 14.93
C GLY A 215 -10.87 5.03 15.22
N GLU A 216 -10.64 6.33 15.02
CA GLU A 216 -11.70 7.36 15.16
C GLU A 216 -12.80 7.15 14.12
N SER A 217 -12.46 6.80 12.88
CA SER A 217 -13.44 6.56 11.82
C SER A 217 -14.31 5.32 12.12
N LEU A 218 -13.71 4.24 12.62
CA LEU A 218 -14.43 3.03 13.05
C LEU A 218 -15.37 3.33 14.21
N THR A 219 -14.89 4.07 15.20
CA THR A 219 -15.67 4.44 16.39
C THR A 219 -16.85 5.32 15.99
N TRP A 220 -16.61 6.36 15.20
CA TRP A 220 -17.65 7.24 14.67
C TRP A 220 -18.71 6.46 13.87
N CYS A 221 -18.29 5.62 12.93
CA CYS A 221 -19.22 4.80 12.13
C CYS A 221 -20.07 3.86 13.00
N LYS A 222 -19.47 3.23 14.02
CA LYS A 222 -20.17 2.36 14.98
C LYS A 222 -21.27 3.10 15.72
N HIS A 223 -20.98 4.31 16.21
CA HIS A 223 -21.97 5.10 16.95
C HIS A 223 -23.06 5.68 16.05
N VAL A 224 -22.70 6.21 14.87
CA VAL A 224 -23.69 6.71 13.90
C VAL A 224 -24.61 5.59 13.41
N SER A 225 -24.07 4.41 13.09
CA SER A 225 -24.89 3.24 12.71
C SER A 225 -25.89 2.86 13.80
N ARG A 226 -25.43 2.84 15.07
CA ARG A 226 -26.29 2.53 16.23
C ARG A 226 -27.42 3.56 16.40
N ILE A 227 -27.14 4.84 16.19
CA ILE A 227 -28.16 5.90 16.26
C ILE A 227 -29.22 5.72 15.17
N ILE A 228 -28.78 5.42 13.94
CA ILE A 228 -29.67 5.20 12.78
C ILE A 228 -30.52 3.95 13.00
N GLU A 229 -29.95 2.86 13.53
CA GLU A 229 -30.64 1.61 13.85
C GLU A 229 -31.74 1.79 14.90
N HIS A 230 -31.42 2.51 15.99
CA HIS A 230 -32.37 2.76 17.07
C HIS A 230 -33.29 3.97 16.83
N LYS A 231 -33.13 4.68 15.70
CA LYS A 231 -33.88 5.91 15.35
C LYS A 231 -33.80 7.03 16.41
N LYS A 232 -32.69 7.11 17.15
CA LYS A 232 -32.50 8.08 18.24
C LYS A 232 -31.76 9.33 17.76
N ILE A 233 -32.39 10.10 16.88
CA ILE A 233 -31.75 11.26 16.21
C ILE A 233 -31.22 12.30 17.22
N GLU A 234 -31.82 12.41 18.40
CA GLU A 234 -31.36 13.31 19.46
C GLU A 234 -29.92 13.00 19.92
N GLU A 235 -29.48 11.74 19.82
CA GLU A 235 -28.12 11.32 20.22
C GLU A 235 -27.02 11.92 19.31
N PHE A 236 -27.36 12.39 18.10
CA PHE A 236 -26.41 13.12 17.25
C PHE A 236 -25.87 14.38 17.95
N LYS A 237 -26.65 15.01 18.84
CA LYS A 237 -26.20 16.19 19.62
C LYS A 237 -25.01 15.86 20.52
N TYR A 238 -24.98 14.65 21.11
CA TYR A 238 -23.88 14.22 21.95
C TYR A 238 -22.61 13.97 21.14
N ILE A 239 -22.73 13.39 19.94
CA ILE A 239 -21.59 13.23 19.03
C ILE A 239 -21.07 14.61 18.60
N LEU A 240 -21.95 15.54 18.21
CA LEU A 240 -21.55 16.88 17.81
C LEU A 240 -20.86 17.67 18.93
N SER A 241 -21.37 17.60 20.17
CA SER A 241 -20.74 18.26 21.31
C SER A 241 -19.37 17.67 21.61
N TYR A 242 -19.23 16.35 21.55
CA TYR A 242 -17.95 15.65 21.69
C TYR A 242 -16.95 16.05 20.60
N LEU A 243 -17.36 16.10 19.34
CA LEU A 243 -16.50 16.50 18.22
C LEU A 243 -16.04 17.95 18.39
N ASN A 244 -16.95 18.86 18.74
CA ASN A 244 -16.63 20.27 19.00
C ASN A 244 -15.61 20.44 20.14
N ASN A 245 -15.81 19.73 21.26
CA ASN A 245 -14.88 19.76 22.39
C ASN A 245 -13.51 19.17 22.05
N SER A 246 -13.48 18.13 21.21
CA SER A 246 -12.23 17.52 20.77
C SER A 246 -11.45 18.46 19.85
N ILE A 247 -12.13 19.10 18.89
CA ILE A 247 -11.55 20.08 17.98
C ILE A 247 -11.01 21.29 18.76
N SER A 248 -11.77 21.86 19.69
CA SER A 248 -11.33 23.04 20.46
C SER A 248 -10.08 22.73 21.29
N LYS A 249 -10.04 21.59 21.98
CA LYS A 249 -8.87 21.16 22.76
C LYS A 249 -7.65 20.88 21.88
N LEU A 250 -7.81 20.14 20.78
CA LEU A 250 -6.71 19.86 19.85
C LEU A 250 -6.15 21.13 19.21
N SER A 251 -7.03 22.07 18.84
CA SER A 251 -6.62 23.37 18.30
C SER A 251 -5.85 24.21 19.32
N ALA A 252 -6.27 24.22 20.59
CA ALA A 252 -5.57 24.91 21.67
C ALA A 252 -4.17 24.31 21.91
N LEU A 253 -4.03 22.99 21.83
CA LEU A 253 -2.75 22.31 21.98
C LEU A 253 -1.82 22.57 20.79
N GLN A 254 -2.35 22.70 19.58
CA GLN A 254 -1.56 23.01 18.40
C GLN A 254 -0.91 24.40 18.46
N LEU A 255 -1.49 25.34 19.22
CA LEU A 255 -0.89 26.65 19.49
C LEU A 255 0.30 26.57 20.46
N THR A 256 0.43 25.49 21.22
CA THR A 256 1.60 25.24 22.08
C THR A 256 2.76 24.65 21.26
N ALA A 257 3.99 24.87 21.72
CA ALA A 257 5.19 24.35 21.05
C ALA A 257 5.27 22.82 21.18
N LEU A 258 4.61 22.10 20.27
CA LEU A 258 4.64 20.64 20.19
C LEU A 258 5.81 20.14 19.34
N GLU A 259 6.24 18.90 19.56
CA GLU A 259 7.12 18.15 18.67
C GLU A 259 6.52 18.04 17.24
N PRO A 260 7.34 18.05 16.18
CA PRO A 260 6.86 18.06 14.80
C PRO A 260 5.97 16.86 14.47
N ASN A 261 6.29 15.68 15.01
CA ASN A 261 5.47 14.47 14.88
C ASN A 261 4.04 14.67 15.42
N ARG A 262 3.94 15.19 16.66
CA ARG A 262 2.65 15.44 17.32
C ARG A 262 1.80 16.46 16.54
N ARG A 263 2.43 17.49 15.99
CA ARG A 263 1.72 18.50 15.17
C ARG A 263 1.11 17.89 13.91
N GLU A 264 1.81 16.98 13.24
CA GLU A 264 1.26 16.31 12.07
C GLU A 264 0.07 15.42 12.44
N ILE A 265 0.20 14.58 13.47
CA ILE A 265 -0.88 13.70 13.94
C ILE A 265 -2.12 14.53 14.28
N PHE A 266 -1.96 15.61 15.05
CA PHE A 266 -3.08 16.47 15.44
C PHE A 266 -3.70 17.21 14.25
N SER A 267 -2.89 17.72 13.32
CA SER A 267 -3.40 18.36 12.10
C SER A 267 -4.29 17.39 11.30
N LYS A 268 -3.84 16.15 11.11
CA LYS A 268 -4.59 15.09 10.40
C LYS A 268 -5.88 14.71 11.13
N LEU A 269 -5.79 14.56 12.46
CA LEU A 269 -6.95 14.26 13.29
C LEU A 269 -7.98 15.38 13.28
N ILE A 270 -7.56 16.65 13.38
CA ILE A 270 -8.45 17.82 13.32
C ILE A 270 -9.18 17.86 11.98
N LEU A 271 -8.48 17.65 10.86
CA LEU A 271 -9.08 17.59 9.53
C LEU A 271 -10.17 16.51 9.45
N TRP A 272 -9.90 15.31 9.99
CA TRP A 272 -10.87 14.23 10.06
C TRP A 272 -12.07 14.55 10.96
N LEU A 273 -11.85 15.16 12.13
CA LEU A 273 -12.91 15.54 13.07
C LEU A 273 -13.82 16.64 12.49
N LEU A 274 -13.26 17.60 11.75
CA LEU A 274 -14.03 18.62 11.04
C LEU A 274 -14.92 17.97 9.98
N TYR A 275 -14.37 17.07 9.16
CA TYR A 275 -15.12 16.35 8.15
C TYR A 275 -16.28 15.53 8.75
N THR A 276 -16.02 14.75 9.79
CA THR A 276 -17.06 13.95 10.47
C THR A 276 -18.10 14.80 11.19
N LYS A 277 -17.72 15.98 11.69
CA LYS A 277 -18.66 16.97 12.25
C LYS A 277 -19.61 17.51 11.18
N ASP A 278 -19.10 17.85 9.99
CA ASP A 278 -19.92 18.35 8.89
C ASP A 278 -20.88 17.26 8.40
N LEU A 279 -20.40 16.01 8.29
CA LEU A 279 -21.25 14.87 7.94
C LEU A 279 -22.34 14.61 8.99
N THR A 280 -22.01 14.61 10.28
CA THR A 280 -23.01 14.41 11.35
C THR A 280 -24.05 15.51 11.40
N SER A 281 -23.63 16.76 11.16
CA SER A 281 -24.55 17.90 11.05
C SER A 281 -25.51 17.70 9.87
N SER A 282 -24.98 17.30 8.70
CA SER A 282 -25.81 17.03 7.52
C SER A 282 -26.78 15.87 7.71
N LEU A 283 -26.39 14.82 8.46
CA LEU A 283 -27.26 13.68 8.77
C LEU A 283 -28.38 14.05 9.74
N MET A 284 -28.11 15.00 10.65
CA MET A 284 -29.07 15.46 11.64
C MET A 284 -30.21 16.28 11.03
N GLU A 285 -29.95 16.98 9.92
CA GLU A 285 -30.94 17.79 9.20
C GLU A 285 -31.96 16.96 8.41
N ILE A 286 -31.65 15.68 8.14
CA ILE A 286 -32.48 14.82 7.29
C ILE A 286 -33.67 14.26 8.07
N THR A 287 -34.86 14.45 7.53
CA THR A 287 -36.08 13.84 8.05
C THR A 287 -36.17 12.37 7.63
N ASN A 288 -36.57 11.48 8.56
CA ASN A 288 -36.71 10.04 8.33
C ASN A 288 -35.43 9.29 7.88
N LEU A 289 -34.29 9.59 8.51
CA LEU A 289 -33.03 8.89 8.27
C LEU A 289 -33.14 7.38 8.60
N ASN A 290 -32.69 6.53 7.67
CA ASN A 290 -32.62 5.08 7.85
C ASN A 290 -31.30 4.51 7.28
N GLN A 291 -31.03 3.22 7.51
CA GLN A 291 -29.79 2.57 7.04
C GLN A 291 -29.66 2.52 5.51
N PHE A 292 -30.78 2.64 4.79
CA PHE A 292 -30.84 2.60 3.33
C PHE A 292 -30.93 4.02 2.72
N SER A 293 -30.90 5.07 3.53
CA SER A 293 -30.91 6.46 3.07
C SER A 293 -29.66 6.71 2.25
N TYR A 294 -29.85 7.31 1.08
CA TYR A 294 -28.75 7.60 0.16
C TYR A 294 -27.65 8.43 0.82
N GLU A 295 -28.02 9.35 1.70
CA GLU A 295 -27.10 10.24 2.42
C GLU A 295 -26.16 9.48 3.35
N TRP A 296 -26.60 8.35 3.93
CA TRP A 296 -25.76 7.44 4.70
C TRP A 296 -25.02 6.43 3.83
N LEU A 297 -25.65 5.95 2.75
CA LEU A 297 -25.04 4.98 1.83
C LEU A 297 -23.89 5.59 1.01
N ARG A 298 -23.96 6.86 0.64
CA ARG A 298 -22.92 7.54 -0.16
C ARG A 298 -21.61 7.75 0.61
N MET A 299 -21.64 7.73 1.95
CA MET A 299 -20.46 7.98 2.78
C MET A 299 -19.51 6.79 2.78
N LEU A 300 -18.21 7.06 2.92
CA LEU A 300 -17.19 6.04 3.15
C LEU A 300 -17.24 5.57 4.61
N LYS A 301 -17.75 4.37 4.83
CA LYS A 301 -18.00 3.83 6.17
C LYS A 301 -16.99 2.77 6.53
N TYR A 302 -16.34 2.93 7.68
CA TYR A 302 -15.41 1.94 8.22
C TYR A 302 -16.15 1.08 9.22
N THR A 303 -16.13 -0.21 9.00
CA THR A 303 -16.78 -1.22 9.86
C THR A 303 -15.79 -2.32 10.16
N PHE A 304 -16.07 -3.12 11.17
CA PHE A 304 -15.30 -4.34 11.43
C PHE A 304 -16.26 -5.46 11.79
N GLU A 305 -16.04 -6.63 11.21
CA GLU A 305 -16.75 -7.84 11.61
C GLU A 305 -16.03 -8.50 12.78
N LYS A 306 -16.73 -8.73 13.89
CA LYS A 306 -16.23 -9.61 14.96
C LYS A 306 -16.29 -11.05 14.46
N ARG A 307 -15.16 -11.62 14.05
CA ARG A 307 -15.06 -13.05 13.74
C ARG A 307 -14.55 -13.80 14.97
N VAL A 308 -15.35 -14.77 15.41
CA VAL A 308 -14.93 -15.78 16.40
C VAL A 308 -14.13 -16.82 15.63
N ILE A 309 -12.81 -16.84 15.80
CA ILE A 309 -11.97 -17.93 15.30
C ILE A 309 -11.81 -18.91 16.46
N LEU A 310 -12.53 -20.03 16.39
CA LEU A 310 -12.27 -21.17 17.27
C LEU A 310 -10.91 -21.75 16.88
N LYS A 311 -9.95 -21.74 17.81
CA LYS A 311 -8.70 -22.48 17.61
C LYS A 311 -8.98 -23.95 17.91
N ASN A 312 -8.67 -24.78 16.92
CA ASN A 312 -8.63 -26.25 16.92
C ASN A 312 -9.98 -26.96 16.73
N ASN A 313 -9.93 -28.04 15.96
CA ASN A 313 -11.03 -28.95 15.67
C ASN A 313 -11.38 -29.87 16.86
N ASP A 314 -10.89 -29.56 18.06
CA ASP A 314 -11.22 -30.33 19.26
C ASP A 314 -12.36 -29.58 19.97
N GLU A 315 -13.58 -30.09 19.81
CA GLU A 315 -14.84 -29.52 20.26
C GLU A 315 -14.97 -29.39 21.80
N THR A 316 -13.90 -29.61 22.57
CA THR A 316 -13.98 -29.85 24.02
C THR A 316 -13.47 -28.74 24.92
N ASP A 317 -12.87 -27.66 24.42
CA ASP A 317 -12.47 -26.51 25.27
C ASP A 317 -12.98 -25.15 24.73
N PRO A 318 -14.11 -24.62 25.25
CA PRO A 318 -14.63 -23.29 24.88
C PRO A 318 -13.85 -22.10 25.48
N SER A 319 -12.69 -22.33 26.10
CA SER A 319 -12.00 -21.34 26.94
C SER A 319 -10.95 -20.46 26.22
N VAL A 320 -10.60 -20.74 24.96
CA VAL A 320 -9.66 -19.91 24.19
C VAL A 320 -10.27 -19.46 22.86
N ILE A 321 -11.26 -18.57 22.96
CA ILE A 321 -11.68 -17.73 21.83
C ILE A 321 -10.61 -16.65 21.66
N LEU A 322 -9.66 -16.85 20.75
CA LEU A 322 -8.85 -15.74 20.26
C LEU A 322 -9.70 -14.94 19.29
N TYR A 323 -10.36 -13.90 19.81
CA TYR A 323 -10.87 -12.84 18.96
C TYR A 323 -9.67 -12.18 18.30
N ASN A 324 -9.46 -12.43 17.02
CA ASN A 324 -8.73 -11.48 16.20
C ASN A 324 -9.67 -10.28 15.99
N LYS A 325 -9.94 -9.52 17.05
CA LYS A 325 -10.74 -8.28 17.00
C LYS A 325 -10.08 -7.38 15.94
N TYR A 326 -10.83 -6.86 14.98
CA TYR A 326 -10.39 -5.89 13.95
C TYR A 326 -9.41 -6.35 12.85
N GLU A 327 -9.08 -7.64 12.69
CA GLU A 327 -8.32 -8.08 11.48
C GLU A 327 -9.14 -7.95 10.18
N ASN A 328 -10.46 -7.84 10.29
CA ASN A 328 -11.40 -7.76 9.18
C ASN A 328 -12.09 -6.39 9.14
N VAL A 329 -11.30 -5.31 9.16
CA VAL A 329 -11.85 -3.98 8.88
C VAL A 329 -12.36 -3.98 7.44
N GLN A 330 -13.58 -3.49 7.24
CA GLN A 330 -14.20 -3.32 5.95
C GLN A 330 -14.56 -1.84 5.74
N VAL A 331 -14.34 -1.33 4.54
CA VAL A 331 -14.85 -0.05 4.08
C VAL A 331 -16.08 -0.32 3.24
N ASN A 332 -17.18 0.38 3.47
CA ASN A 332 -18.43 0.17 2.75
C ASN A 332 -18.88 1.49 2.15
N GLN A 333 -19.26 1.48 0.87
CA GLN A 333 -19.87 2.62 0.18
C GLN A 333 -20.92 2.11 -0.80
N LEU A 334 -22.11 2.70 -0.81
CA LEU A 334 -23.26 2.23 -1.58
C LEU A 334 -23.51 0.72 -1.36
N THR A 335 -23.42 -0.09 -2.41
CA THR A 335 -23.63 -1.54 -2.42
C THR A 335 -22.34 -2.34 -2.28
N SER A 336 -21.23 -1.65 -2.03
CA SER A 336 -19.91 -2.19 -2.31
C SER A 336 -19.05 -2.19 -1.04
N ASN A 337 -18.55 -3.37 -0.68
CA ASN A 337 -17.87 -3.65 0.59
C ASN A 337 -16.42 -4.01 0.34
N ILE A 338 -15.52 -3.68 1.24
CA ILE A 338 -14.10 -3.58 0.88
C ILE A 338 -13.22 -3.97 2.07
N ILE A 339 -12.52 -5.10 2.07
CA ILE A 339 -11.71 -5.53 3.25
C ILE A 339 -10.40 -4.76 3.29
N TYR A 340 -9.95 -4.18 4.40
CA TYR A 340 -8.69 -3.45 4.58
C TYR A 340 -7.44 -4.37 4.75
N ASP A 341 -6.31 -4.01 4.14
CA ASP A 341 -4.97 -4.65 3.98
C ASP A 341 -3.90 -4.07 4.87
N PHE A 342 -4.18 -2.95 5.53
CA PHE A 342 -3.27 -2.38 6.52
C PHE A 342 -1.88 -2.03 5.97
N GLU A 343 -1.74 -1.71 4.68
CA GLU A 343 -0.47 -1.14 4.24
C GLU A 343 -0.23 0.21 4.88
N PHE A 344 1.03 0.52 5.16
CA PHE A 344 1.39 1.79 5.75
C PHE A 344 1.39 2.90 4.69
N HIS A 345 0.62 3.96 4.95
CA HIS A 345 0.57 5.16 4.13
C HIS A 345 1.02 6.35 4.97
N ASP A 346 1.83 7.22 4.37
CA ASP A 346 2.09 8.51 4.97
C ASP A 346 0.97 9.48 4.57
N PHE A 347 0.24 9.98 5.57
CA PHE A 347 -0.80 11.01 5.44
C PHE A 347 -0.18 12.38 5.12
N SER A 348 0.60 12.46 4.04
CA SER A 348 1.37 13.66 3.67
C SER A 348 0.51 14.79 3.11
N SER A 349 -0.73 14.52 2.70
CA SER A 349 -1.61 15.52 2.10
C SER A 349 -2.58 16.13 3.13
N GLN A 350 -2.38 17.41 3.44
CA GLN A 350 -3.34 18.24 4.21
C GLN A 350 -4.55 18.65 3.35
N LEU A 351 -5.14 17.70 2.63
CA LEU A 351 -6.29 17.98 1.79
C LEU A 351 -7.56 17.92 2.62
N VAL A 352 -8.33 19.01 2.56
CA VAL A 352 -9.67 19.05 3.12
C VAL A 352 -10.60 18.26 2.20
N ILE A 353 -11.32 17.29 2.77
CA ILE A 353 -12.36 16.57 2.04
C ILE A 353 -13.54 17.53 1.86
N SER A 354 -13.76 17.97 0.63
CA SER A 354 -14.89 18.82 0.25
C SER A 354 -16.03 18.01 -0.36
N PRO A 355 -17.26 18.56 -0.46
CA PRO A 355 -18.36 17.89 -1.16
C PRO A 355 -18.05 17.51 -2.62
N LEU A 356 -17.14 18.24 -3.28
CA LEU A 356 -16.66 17.88 -4.61
C LEU A 356 -15.74 16.65 -4.56
N THR A 357 -14.86 16.60 -3.55
CA THR A 357 -13.96 15.47 -3.31
C THR A 357 -14.76 14.21 -2.99
N ASP A 358 -15.80 14.31 -2.15
CA ASP A 358 -16.71 13.20 -1.84
C ASP A 358 -17.43 12.66 -3.09
N LYS A 359 -17.89 13.55 -3.98
CA LYS A 359 -18.48 13.15 -5.27
C LYS A 359 -17.46 12.43 -6.16
N CYS A 360 -16.22 12.93 -6.21
CA CYS A 360 -15.14 12.25 -6.93
C CYS A 360 -14.89 10.86 -6.35
N PHE A 361 -14.83 10.74 -5.02
CA PHE A 361 -14.67 9.46 -4.34
C PHE A 361 -15.80 8.52 -4.73
N LEU A 362 -17.06 8.91 -4.54
CA LEU A 362 -18.24 8.11 -4.89
C LEU A 362 -18.24 7.58 -6.34
N ASN A 363 -17.83 8.41 -7.29
CA ASN A 363 -17.78 8.02 -8.70
C ASN A 363 -16.62 7.07 -8.99
N LEU A 364 -15.43 7.35 -8.45
CA LEU A 364 -14.26 6.49 -8.60
C LEU A 364 -14.53 5.13 -7.99
N THR A 365 -15.12 5.10 -6.80
CA THR A 365 -15.44 3.89 -6.07
C THR A 365 -16.49 3.04 -6.76
N SER A 366 -17.56 3.67 -7.26
CA SER A 366 -18.58 3.01 -8.09
C SER A 366 -17.99 2.46 -9.39
N ALA A 367 -17.05 3.18 -10.01
CA ALA A 367 -16.35 2.71 -11.21
C ALA A 367 -15.47 1.48 -10.91
N VAL A 368 -14.72 1.49 -9.81
CA VAL A 368 -13.91 0.34 -9.37
C VAL A 368 -14.82 -0.86 -9.10
N ALA A 369 -15.92 -0.67 -8.36
CA ALA A 369 -16.90 -1.72 -8.10
C ALA A 369 -17.45 -2.34 -9.40
N SER A 370 -17.53 -1.56 -10.47
CA SER A 370 -18.00 -2.01 -11.79
C SER A 370 -16.88 -2.48 -12.74
N PHE A 371 -15.65 -2.69 -12.25
CA PHE A 371 -14.45 -3.01 -13.05
C PHE A 371 -14.21 -2.08 -14.23
N ARG A 372 -14.49 -0.79 -14.05
CA ARG A 372 -14.20 0.27 -15.03
C ARG A 372 -12.99 1.07 -14.58
N CYS A 373 -12.37 1.80 -15.50
CA CYS A 373 -11.39 2.83 -15.15
C CYS A 373 -12.12 4.14 -14.79
N GLY A 374 -11.51 4.95 -13.93
CA GLY A 374 -11.99 6.29 -13.59
C GLY A 374 -11.09 7.34 -14.22
N ALA A 375 -11.65 8.51 -14.55
CA ALA A 375 -10.88 9.64 -15.05
C ALA A 375 -11.30 10.91 -14.32
N LEU A 376 -10.33 11.71 -13.85
CA LEU A 376 -10.62 13.02 -13.25
C LEU A 376 -10.23 14.13 -14.23
N ILE A 377 -11.24 14.68 -14.90
CA ILE A 377 -11.06 15.74 -15.90
C ILE A 377 -11.31 17.11 -15.25
N GLY A 378 -10.52 18.11 -15.64
CA GLY A 378 -10.52 19.44 -15.03
C GLY A 378 -9.26 20.25 -15.38
N PRO A 379 -9.20 21.54 -15.02
CA PRO A 379 -8.03 22.37 -15.29
C PRO A 379 -6.80 21.92 -14.50
N GLU A 380 -5.62 22.37 -14.92
CA GLU A 380 -4.38 22.13 -14.18
C GLU A 380 -4.48 22.73 -12.76
N SER A 381 -3.83 22.07 -11.80
CA SER A 381 -3.83 22.49 -10.39
C SER A 381 -5.19 22.44 -9.66
N SER A 382 -6.23 21.82 -10.24
CA SER A 382 -7.53 21.63 -9.57
C SER A 382 -7.56 20.55 -8.47
N GLY A 383 -6.39 20.07 -8.04
CA GLY A 383 -6.30 19.07 -6.97
C GLY A 383 -6.64 17.64 -7.38
N LYS A 384 -6.61 17.29 -8.68
CA LYS A 384 -6.93 15.93 -9.16
C LYS A 384 -6.00 14.86 -8.56
N ARG A 385 -4.70 15.02 -8.74
CA ARG A 385 -3.67 14.10 -8.23
C ARG A 385 -3.79 13.96 -6.71
N GLN A 386 -3.96 15.09 -6.05
CA GLN A 386 -4.19 15.20 -4.62
C GLN A 386 -5.42 14.39 -4.19
N THR A 387 -6.54 14.54 -4.89
CA THR A 387 -7.78 13.77 -4.65
C THR A 387 -7.54 12.26 -4.79
N LEU A 388 -6.79 11.82 -5.80
CA LEU A 388 -6.49 10.39 -6.00
C LEU A 388 -5.55 9.83 -4.93
N ASN A 389 -4.53 10.60 -4.55
CA ASN A 389 -3.65 10.23 -3.45
C ASN A 389 -4.43 10.13 -2.13
N LEU A 390 -5.37 11.06 -1.92
CA LEU A 390 -6.27 11.04 -0.77
C LEU A 390 -7.16 9.79 -0.80
N LEU A 391 -7.80 9.45 -1.93
CA LEU A 391 -8.59 8.22 -2.05
C LEU A 391 -7.78 6.94 -1.86
N ALA A 392 -6.50 6.93 -2.24
CA ALA A 392 -5.64 5.79 -1.99
C ALA A 392 -5.24 5.66 -0.50
N GLN A 393 -5.10 6.80 0.19
CA GLN A 393 -4.85 6.86 1.63
C GLN A 393 -6.13 6.54 2.44
N PHE A 394 -7.29 6.98 1.96
CA PHE A 394 -8.62 6.69 2.48
C PHE A 394 -9.21 5.47 1.75
N PRO A 395 -8.90 4.25 2.22
CA PRO A 395 -9.04 2.98 1.51
C PRO A 395 -10.35 2.77 0.76
N THR A 396 -10.30 2.43 -0.52
CA THR A 396 -11.52 1.95 -1.22
C THR A 396 -11.26 0.97 -2.39
N THR A 397 -11.01 -0.33 -2.18
CA THR A 397 -10.96 -1.31 -3.31
C THR A 397 -11.86 -2.55 -3.22
N PHE A 398 -12.94 -2.53 -4.00
CA PHE A 398 -14.22 -3.21 -3.77
C PHE A 398 -14.26 -4.74 -3.87
N LYS A 399 -15.18 -5.33 -3.09
CA LYS A 399 -15.81 -6.63 -3.26
C LYS A 399 -17.23 -6.38 -3.77
N LEU A 400 -17.55 -6.96 -4.93
CA LEU A 400 -18.94 -7.10 -5.36
C LEU A 400 -19.59 -8.16 -4.47
N ILE A 401 -20.61 -7.76 -3.73
CA ILE A 401 -21.59 -8.69 -3.16
C ILE A 401 -22.76 -8.68 -4.13
N GLN A 402 -22.93 -9.76 -4.87
CA GLN A 402 -24.20 -10.02 -5.54
C GLN A 402 -25.08 -10.72 -4.51
N ASP A 403 -26.25 -10.15 -4.25
CA ASP A 403 -27.18 -10.58 -3.21
C ASP A 403 -27.57 -12.06 -3.37
N CYS A 404 -26.98 -12.94 -2.56
CA CYS A 404 -27.59 -14.22 -2.22
C CYS A 404 -28.38 -14.03 -0.92
N ILE A 405 -29.54 -13.39 -1.02
CA ILE A 405 -30.59 -13.54 -0.01
C ILE A 405 -31.10 -14.98 -0.15
N GLY A 406 -30.74 -15.81 0.83
CA GLY A 406 -31.24 -17.17 0.95
C GLY A 406 -30.31 -18.21 0.37
N ILE A 407 -29.48 -18.81 1.23
CA ILE A 407 -29.33 -20.26 1.44
C ILE A 407 -28.15 -20.42 2.40
N GLY A 408 -28.46 -20.96 3.58
CA GLY A 408 -27.46 -21.32 4.57
C GLY A 408 -26.47 -22.35 4.03
N ARG A 409 -25.26 -22.30 4.58
CA ARG A 409 -24.12 -23.22 4.37
C ARG A 409 -23.28 -22.96 3.12
N ILE A 410 -22.38 -21.97 3.21
CA ILE A 410 -21.07 -22.04 2.54
C ILE A 410 -20.00 -21.80 3.60
N ARG A 411 -19.35 -22.90 4.01
CA ARG A 411 -18.15 -22.92 4.85
C ARG A 411 -16.96 -22.44 4.02
N ASN A 412 -16.22 -21.48 4.56
CA ASN A 412 -14.77 -21.31 4.38
C ASN A 412 -14.20 -21.27 2.95
N ILE A 413 -14.50 -20.22 2.17
CA ILE A 413 -13.51 -19.69 1.21
C ILE A 413 -13.53 -18.16 1.31
N CYS A 414 -12.79 -17.61 2.28
CA CYS A 414 -12.49 -16.18 2.33
C CYS A 414 -11.33 -15.90 1.37
N PHE A 415 -11.65 -15.42 0.17
CA PHE A 415 -10.64 -14.84 -0.71
C PHE A 415 -10.10 -13.54 -0.08
N LYS A 416 -8.83 -13.57 0.37
CA LYS A 416 -8.11 -12.44 0.96
C LYS A 416 -7.81 -11.40 -0.12
N ASN A 417 -8.72 -10.44 -0.30
CA ASN A 417 -8.51 -9.25 -1.12
C ASN A 417 -8.65 -8.05 -0.22
N ASN A 418 -7.57 -7.33 0.02
CA ASN A 418 -7.46 -6.40 1.13
C ASN A 418 -7.17 -4.92 0.63
N CYS A 419 -7.56 -3.84 1.35
CA CYS A 419 -7.46 -2.38 1.05
C CYS A 419 -6.31 -1.60 1.73
N GLY A 420 -6.12 -0.33 1.40
CA GLY A 420 -4.86 0.31 1.76
C GLY A 420 -3.79 -0.38 0.93
N GLN A 421 -4.03 -0.39 -0.37
CA GLN A 421 -3.12 -0.93 -1.35
C GLN A 421 -2.08 0.13 -1.69
N PHE A 422 -0.99 -0.35 -2.27
CA PHE A 422 0.04 0.48 -2.86
C PHE A 422 -0.53 1.29 -4.04
N LEU A 423 -0.42 2.62 -3.98
CA LEU A 423 -0.70 3.51 -5.11
C LEU A 423 0.59 3.76 -5.88
N MET A 424 0.60 3.39 -7.15
CA MET A 424 1.62 3.79 -8.10
C MET A 424 1.12 4.97 -8.92
N GLN A 425 1.83 6.09 -8.82
CA GLN A 425 1.64 7.21 -9.73
C GLN A 425 2.70 7.16 -10.84
N ILE A 426 2.24 7.12 -12.08
CA ILE A 426 3.06 7.21 -13.29
C ILE A 426 2.84 8.59 -13.87
N ASN A 427 3.89 9.40 -13.86
CA ASN A 427 3.87 10.63 -14.62
C ASN A 427 4.07 10.30 -16.10
N CYS A 428 3.07 10.59 -16.93
CA CYS A 428 3.18 10.39 -18.35
C CYS A 428 4.05 11.51 -18.92
N ASP A 429 5.10 11.10 -19.63
CA ASP A 429 5.94 11.97 -20.44
C ASP A 429 6.01 11.38 -21.85
N ARG A 430 6.47 12.18 -22.82
CA ARG A 430 6.60 11.75 -24.22
C ARG A 430 7.57 10.58 -24.42
N ASP A 431 8.52 10.41 -23.49
CA ASP A 431 9.51 9.33 -23.53
C ASP A 431 8.96 7.98 -23.01
N LEU A 432 7.71 7.93 -22.53
CA LEU A 432 7.12 6.71 -22.02
C LEU A 432 6.81 5.75 -23.18
N THR A 433 7.55 4.64 -23.23
CA THR A 433 7.39 3.60 -24.26
C THR A 433 6.29 2.59 -23.91
N SER A 434 5.71 1.95 -24.94
CA SER A 434 4.70 0.90 -24.77
C SER A 434 5.19 -0.28 -23.92
N GLU A 435 6.47 -0.65 -24.04
CA GLU A 435 7.07 -1.72 -23.23
C GLU A 435 7.06 -1.40 -21.73
N VAL A 436 7.29 -0.13 -21.37
CA VAL A 436 7.26 0.30 -19.97
C VAL A 436 5.82 0.25 -19.46
N CYS A 437 4.85 0.76 -20.23
CA CYS A 437 3.44 0.67 -19.89
C CYS A 437 2.97 -0.79 -19.70
N GLU A 438 3.32 -1.68 -20.63
CA GLU A 438 2.99 -3.10 -20.54
C GLU A 438 3.58 -3.76 -19.29
N ARG A 439 4.85 -3.41 -18.97
CA ARG A 439 5.50 -3.88 -17.73
C ARG A 439 4.78 -3.38 -16.48
N MET A 440 4.37 -2.11 -16.44
CA MET A 440 3.63 -1.56 -15.30
C MET A 440 2.25 -2.21 -15.18
N LEU A 441 1.53 -2.40 -16.29
CA LEU A 441 0.24 -3.10 -16.32
C LEU A 441 0.36 -4.54 -15.81
N LYS A 442 1.42 -5.27 -16.19
CA LYS A 442 1.73 -6.59 -15.61
C LYS A 442 1.93 -6.51 -14.10
N GLY A 443 2.73 -5.55 -13.64
CA GLY A 443 2.93 -5.29 -12.22
C GLY A 443 1.62 -5.15 -11.47
N PHE A 444 0.77 -4.28 -11.99
CA PHE A 444 -0.55 -4.00 -11.45
C PHE A 444 -1.48 -5.21 -11.40
N VAL A 445 -1.58 -5.97 -12.49
CA VAL A 445 -2.41 -7.19 -12.52
C VAL A 445 -1.93 -8.22 -11.50
N PHE A 446 -0.62 -8.37 -11.33
CA PHE A 446 -0.06 -9.35 -10.40
C PHE A 446 -0.02 -8.88 -8.94
N SER A 447 0.13 -7.57 -8.71
CA SER A 447 0.21 -6.99 -7.37
C SER A 447 -1.14 -6.61 -6.78
N GLY A 448 -2.17 -6.42 -7.62
CA GLY A 448 -3.45 -5.85 -7.21
C GLY A 448 -3.25 -4.47 -6.58
N CYS A 449 -2.47 -3.61 -7.23
CA CYS A 449 -2.21 -2.25 -6.75
C CYS A 449 -3.05 -1.25 -7.53
N TRP A 450 -2.97 0.04 -7.20
CA TRP A 450 -3.61 1.08 -7.99
C TRP A 450 -2.59 1.75 -8.90
N ILE A 451 -2.94 2.00 -10.16
CA ILE A 451 -2.12 2.82 -11.05
C ILE A 451 -2.87 4.10 -11.41
N VAL A 452 -2.20 5.23 -11.23
CA VAL A 452 -2.62 6.55 -11.70
C VAL A 452 -1.69 6.97 -12.81
N PHE A 453 -2.22 7.20 -14.00
CA PHE A 453 -1.51 7.84 -15.11
C PHE A 453 -1.80 9.33 -15.04
N ASP A 454 -0.79 10.10 -14.69
CA ASP A 454 -0.87 11.55 -14.60
C ASP A 454 -0.48 12.18 -15.94
N ARG A 455 -1.20 13.21 -16.39
CA ARG A 455 -0.96 13.91 -17.67
C ARG A 455 -0.99 12.99 -18.91
N VAL A 456 -1.99 12.12 -19.01
CA VAL A 456 -2.15 11.19 -20.15
C VAL A 456 -2.15 11.90 -21.50
N ASP A 457 -2.61 13.16 -21.54
CA ASP A 457 -2.60 14.01 -22.72
C ASP A 457 -1.20 14.18 -23.36
N GLN A 458 -0.13 13.90 -22.61
CA GLN A 458 1.26 13.98 -23.08
C GLN A 458 1.76 12.70 -23.74
N LEU A 459 1.02 11.59 -23.65
CA LEU A 459 1.42 10.33 -24.28
C LEU A 459 1.32 10.42 -25.80
N GLU A 460 2.25 9.75 -26.49
CA GLU A 460 2.14 9.56 -27.92
C GLU A 460 0.90 8.74 -28.27
N LYS A 461 0.23 9.09 -29.37
CA LYS A 461 -1.00 8.43 -29.83
C LYS A 461 -0.85 6.90 -29.96
N ASN A 462 0.32 6.44 -30.40
CA ASN A 462 0.63 5.02 -30.57
C ASN A 462 0.67 4.29 -29.21
N VAL A 463 1.30 4.90 -28.21
CA VAL A 463 1.38 4.35 -26.86
C VAL A 463 0.00 4.36 -26.22
N LEU A 464 -0.75 5.45 -26.36
CA LEU A 464 -2.12 5.57 -25.86
C LEU A 464 -3.04 4.49 -26.46
N SER A 465 -2.96 4.26 -27.77
CA SER A 465 -3.74 3.20 -28.44
C SER A 465 -3.38 1.81 -27.91
N THR A 466 -2.09 1.55 -27.64
CA THR A 466 -1.62 0.26 -27.11
C THR A 466 -2.11 0.05 -25.67
N VAL A 467 -2.01 1.08 -24.83
CA VAL A 467 -2.53 1.05 -23.45
C VAL A 467 -4.04 0.84 -23.45
N GLY A 468 -4.78 1.55 -24.31
CA GLY A 468 -6.23 1.37 -24.48
C GLY A 468 -6.63 -0.06 -24.83
N PHE A 469 -5.91 -0.69 -25.78
CA PHE A 469 -6.13 -2.09 -26.12
C PHE A 469 -5.91 -3.03 -24.94
N HIS A 470 -4.82 -2.86 -24.17
CA HIS A 470 -4.57 -3.68 -22.98
C HIS A 470 -5.63 -3.48 -21.89
N LEU A 471 -6.10 -2.25 -21.69
CA LEU A 471 -7.17 -1.95 -20.75
C LEU A 471 -8.49 -2.62 -21.11
N GLU A 472 -8.86 -2.58 -22.39
CA GLU A 472 -10.07 -3.23 -22.87
C GLU A 472 -9.97 -4.75 -22.72
N TYR A 473 -8.82 -5.33 -23.05
CA TYR A 473 -8.55 -6.75 -22.83
C TYR A 473 -8.71 -7.15 -21.35
N LEU A 474 -8.13 -6.36 -20.44
CA LEU A 474 -8.23 -6.59 -19.01
C LEU A 474 -9.68 -6.49 -18.52
N ARG A 475 -10.42 -5.47 -18.96
CA ARG A 475 -11.85 -5.29 -18.63
C ARG A 475 -12.72 -6.45 -19.12
N ASN A 476 -12.50 -6.92 -20.35
CA ASN A 476 -13.26 -8.04 -20.88
C ASN A 476 -12.95 -9.32 -20.11
N SER A 477 -11.67 -9.54 -19.77
CA SER A 477 -11.23 -10.68 -18.97
C SER A 477 -11.88 -10.69 -17.58
N THR A 478 -12.01 -9.54 -16.90
CA THR A 478 -12.65 -9.49 -15.57
C THR A 478 -14.15 -9.72 -15.62
N LYS A 479 -14.85 -9.29 -16.68
CA LYS A 479 -16.27 -9.64 -16.88
C LYS A 479 -16.49 -11.14 -17.05
N PHE A 480 -15.63 -11.82 -17.81
CA PHE A 480 -15.72 -13.29 -17.96
C PHE A 480 -15.48 -14.02 -16.64
N LEU A 481 -14.63 -13.48 -15.75
CA LEU A 481 -14.41 -14.06 -14.42
C LEU A 481 -15.65 -13.93 -13.53
N THR A 482 -16.46 -12.87 -13.68
CA THR A 482 -17.68 -12.70 -12.88
C THR A 482 -18.82 -13.61 -13.32
N GLU A 483 -18.96 -13.86 -14.63
CA GLU A 483 -20.04 -14.72 -15.16
C GLU A 483 -19.83 -16.22 -14.87
N LYS A 484 -18.57 -16.67 -14.70
CA LYS A 484 -18.27 -18.09 -14.41
C LYS A 484 -18.40 -18.45 -12.93
N ASP A 485 -18.34 -17.49 -12.00
CA ASP A 485 -18.51 -17.74 -10.56
C ASP A 485 -19.91 -18.29 -10.24
N ASP A 486 -20.93 -18.01 -11.07
CA ASP A 486 -22.29 -18.59 -10.92
C ASP A 486 -22.36 -20.10 -11.25
N THR A 487 -21.31 -20.66 -11.88
CA THR A 487 -21.32 -22.05 -12.39
C THR A 487 -20.26 -22.96 -11.77
N LEU A 488 -19.16 -22.41 -11.24
CA LEU A 488 -18.01 -23.19 -10.77
C LEU A 488 -17.84 -23.05 -9.26
N ASN A 489 -18.35 -24.06 -8.53
CA ASN A 489 -18.11 -24.27 -7.11
C ASN A 489 -16.61 -24.41 -6.79
N GLY A 490 -15.91 -23.30 -6.58
CA GLY A 490 -14.71 -23.24 -5.74
C GLY A 490 -13.38 -23.72 -6.32
N ILE A 491 -13.27 -24.02 -7.62
CA ILE A 491 -11.99 -24.44 -8.25
C ILE A 491 -11.45 -23.29 -9.11
N LEU A 492 -11.01 -22.21 -8.47
CA LEU A 492 -10.27 -21.14 -9.15
C LEU A 492 -8.89 -20.96 -8.50
N ASP A 493 -7.88 -20.90 -9.36
CA ASP A 493 -6.46 -20.78 -9.02
C ASP A 493 -6.19 -19.53 -8.14
N PRO A 494 -5.36 -19.60 -7.09
CA PRO A 494 -4.97 -18.45 -6.25
C PRO A 494 -4.43 -17.24 -7.03
N TYR A 495 -3.87 -17.48 -8.22
CA TYR A 495 -3.40 -16.45 -9.14
C TYR A 495 -4.53 -15.71 -9.86
N MET A 496 -5.66 -16.36 -10.15
CA MET A 496 -6.86 -15.74 -10.75
C MET A 496 -7.59 -14.83 -9.75
N ILE A 497 -7.47 -15.13 -8.45
CA ILE A 497 -8.10 -14.36 -7.36
C ILE A 497 -7.43 -13.00 -7.15
N ARG A 498 -6.10 -12.89 -7.38
CA ARG A 498 -5.36 -11.61 -7.32
C ARG A 498 -5.70 -10.65 -8.46
N GLN A 499 -6.22 -11.16 -9.58
CA GLN A 499 -6.47 -10.39 -10.81
C GLN A 499 -7.76 -9.55 -10.78
N ARG A 500 -8.50 -9.56 -9.65
CA ARG A 500 -9.85 -9.00 -9.56
C ARG A 500 -9.92 -7.49 -9.37
N GLN A 501 -8.84 -6.72 -9.50
CA GLN A 501 -8.92 -5.26 -9.29
C GLN A 501 -8.12 -4.52 -10.36
N LEU A 502 -8.87 -4.01 -11.35
CA LEU A 502 -8.35 -3.16 -12.40
C LEU A 502 -8.80 -1.73 -12.15
N PHE A 503 -7.88 -0.86 -11.72
CA PHE A 503 -8.06 0.57 -11.88
C PHE A 503 -6.83 1.27 -12.46
N LEU A 504 -7.02 1.83 -13.66
CA LEU A 504 -6.22 2.93 -14.18
C LEU A 504 -6.99 4.22 -13.93
N ILE A 505 -6.33 5.21 -13.35
CA ILE A 505 -6.88 6.56 -13.27
C ILE A 505 -6.21 7.44 -14.31
N PHE A 506 -7.03 8.05 -15.16
CA PHE A 506 -6.64 9.06 -16.14
C PHE A 506 -6.76 10.48 -15.57
#